data_AF-A0A3M7HBK5-F1
#
_entry.id   AF-A0A3M7HBK5-F1
#
_cell.length_a   1.000
_cell.length_b   1.000
_cell.length_c   1.000
_cell.angle_alpha   90.00
_cell.angle_beta   90.00
_cell.angle_gamma   90.00
#
_symmetry.space_group_name_H-M   'P 1'
#
loop_
_entity.id
_entity.type
_entity.pdbx_description
1 polymer ?
#
loop_
_entity_poly.entity_id
_entity_poly.type
_entity_poly.pdbx_seq_one_letter_code
_entity_poly.pdbx_strand_id
1 'polypeptide(L)'
;MPSEIFPSSLRAKGVALSTCSNWLNNFIIGLITPPLVENTGFGAYTFFAVFCLLSFVWTYFFVPETRGRTLEQMDHVFKDIGSEAEEERRDRIEREIAMKDQQEYAN
;
A
#
# COMPACT_ATOMS: atom_id res chain seq x y z
N MET A 1 -0.85 6.33 -2.24
CA MET A 1 -0.47 5.90 -0.87
C MET A 1 0.97 6.30 -0.63
N PRO A 2 1.30 6.91 0.52
CA PRO A 2 2.68 7.19 0.92
C PRO A 2 3.54 5.93 0.92
N SER A 3 4.80 6.07 0.53
CA SER A 3 5.83 5.01 0.59
C SER A 3 6.17 4.54 2.01
N GLU A 4 5.62 5.22 3.02
CA GLU A 4 5.83 4.99 4.45
C GLU A 4 4.98 3.85 5.02
N ILE A 5 4.00 3.37 4.25
CA ILE A 5 3.07 2.31 4.66
C ILE A 5 3.60 0.94 4.22
N PHE A 6 4.55 0.90 3.27
CA PHE A 6 5.06 -0.34 2.70
C PHE A 6 6.50 -0.64 3.17
N PRO A 7 6.79 -1.89 3.55
CA PRO A 7 8.15 -2.35 3.82
C PRO A 7 9.01 -2.22 2.56
N SER A 8 10.33 -2.15 2.73
CA SER A 8 11.26 -1.75 1.66
C SER A 8 11.18 -2.60 0.39
N SER A 9 10.95 -3.90 0.54
CA SER A 9 10.83 -4.89 -0.53
C SER A 9 9.51 -4.84 -1.30
N LEU A 10 8.38 -4.56 -0.61
CA LEU A 10 7.07 -4.44 -1.26
C LEU A 10 6.76 -3.03 -1.72
N ARG A 11 7.54 -2.02 -1.32
CA ARG A 11 7.30 -0.61 -1.64
C ARG A 11 7.07 -0.36 -3.13
N ALA A 12 7.94 -0.88 -4.00
CA ALA A 12 7.79 -0.70 -5.45
C ALA A 12 6.47 -1.28 -5.97
N LYS A 13 6.07 -2.48 -5.50
CA LYS A 13 4.83 -3.14 -5.89
C LYS A 13 3.59 -2.39 -5.34
N GLY A 14 3.64 -1.97 -4.08
CA GLY A 14 2.55 -1.23 -3.43
C GLY A 14 2.31 0.15 -4.06
N VAL A 15 3.39 0.84 -4.42
CA VAL A 15 3.32 2.13 -5.13
C VAL A 15 2.80 1.95 -6.57
N ALA A 16 3.26 0.92 -7.28
CA ALA A 16 2.76 0.61 -8.62
C ALA A 16 1.26 0.31 -8.60
N LEU A 17 0.79 -0.55 -7.68
CA LEU A 17 -0.62 -0.86 -7.53
C LEU A 17 -1.45 0.38 -7.18
N SER A 18 -0.97 1.20 -6.24
CA SER A 18 -1.63 2.47 -5.88
C SER A 18 -1.79 3.40 -7.08
N THR A 19 -0.77 3.47 -7.93
CA THR A 19 -0.76 4.30 -9.13
C THR A 19 -1.77 3.75 -10.15
N CYS A 20 -1.72 2.45 -10.43
CA CYS A 20 -2.66 1.78 -11.32
C CYS A 20 -4.11 1.96 -10.85
N SER A 21 -4.39 1.78 -9.56
CA SER A 21 -5.71 1.99 -8.98
C SER A 21 -6.18 3.44 -9.13
N ASN A 22 -5.30 4.42 -8.94
CA ASN A 22 -5.65 5.83 -9.13
C ASN A 22 -6.04 6.13 -10.59
N TRP A 23 -5.23 5.69 -11.55
CA TRP A 23 -5.50 5.87 -12.97
C TRP A 23 -6.77 5.13 -13.42
N LEU A 24 -6.98 3.91 -12.93
CA LEU A 24 -8.19 3.14 -13.22
C LEU A 24 -9.44 3.82 -12.67
N ASN A 25 -9.37 4.35 -11.44
CA ASN A 25 -10.50 5.05 -10.84
C ASN A 25 -10.82 6.33 -11.62
N ASN A 26 -9.81 7.11 -12.02
CA ASN A 26 -9.99 8.27 -12.90
C ASN A 26 -10.64 7.90 -14.25
N PHE A 27 -10.24 6.77 -14.85
CA PHE A 27 -10.86 6.27 -16.07
C PHE A 27 -12.34 5.92 -15.87
N ILE A 28 -12.67 5.20 -14.80
CA ILE A 28 -14.05 4.83 -14.45
C ILE A 28 -14.90 6.08 -14.21
N ILE A 29 -14.40 7.05 -13.42
CA ILE A 29 -15.09 8.32 -13.16
C ILE A 29 -15.30 9.08 -14.49
N GLY A 30 -14.30 9.11 -15.36
CA GLY A 30 -14.40 9.74 -16.68
C GLY A 30 -15.48 9.12 -17.58
N LEU A 31 -15.75 7.82 -17.45
CA LEU A 31 -16.83 7.15 -18.17
C LEU A 31 -18.21 7.37 -17.54
N ILE A 32 -18.29 7.38 -16.20
CA ILE A 32 -19.56 7.46 -15.46
C ILE A 32 -20.07 8.91 -15.36
N THR A 33 -19.18 9.89 -15.28
CA THR A 33 -19.55 11.29 -15.03
C THR A 33 -20.41 11.91 -16.14
N PRO A 34 -20.09 11.77 -17.44
CA PRO A 34 -20.91 12.34 -18.51
C PRO A 34 -22.38 11.87 -18.49
N PRO A 35 -22.70 10.55 -18.48
CA PRO A 35 -24.09 10.10 -18.43
C PRO A 35 -24.79 10.46 -17.11
N LEU A 36 -24.05 10.57 -16.00
CA LEU A 36 -24.60 10.95 -14.70
C LEU A 36 -24.99 12.43 -14.64
N VAL A 37 -24.28 13.30 -15.35
CA VAL A 37 -24.57 14.75 -15.40
C VAL A 37 -25.62 15.07 -16.46
N GLU A 38 -25.62 14.39 -17.61
CA GLU A 38 -26.59 14.61 -18.68
C GLU A 38 -28.01 14.13 -18.33
N ASN A 39 -28.14 12.98 -17.66
CA ASN A 39 -29.44 12.38 -17.36
C ASN A 39 -30.00 12.74 -15.98
N THR A 40 -29.22 13.37 -15.11
CA THR A 40 -29.61 13.62 -13.71
C THR A 40 -29.17 15.01 -13.27
N GLY A 41 -30.12 15.86 -12.87
CA GLY A 41 -29.84 17.21 -12.36
C GLY A 41 -29.01 17.18 -11.07
N PHE A 42 -29.64 17.00 -9.91
CA PHE A 42 -28.91 16.91 -8.63
C PHE A 42 -28.36 15.50 -8.32
N GLY A 43 -28.58 14.52 -9.19
CA GLY A 43 -28.20 13.12 -8.98
C GLY A 43 -26.69 12.91 -8.88
N ALA A 44 -25.90 13.64 -9.68
CA ALA A 44 -24.43 13.59 -9.63
C ALA A 44 -23.88 14.00 -8.25
N TYR A 45 -24.43 15.07 -7.65
CA TYR A 45 -24.02 15.52 -6.32
C TYR A 45 -24.34 14.50 -5.24
N THR A 46 -25.52 13.89 -5.30
CA THR A 46 -25.95 12.87 -4.33
C THR A 46 -25.08 11.61 -4.45
N PHE A 47 -24.74 11.21 -5.67
CA PHE A 47 -23.82 10.08 -5.93
C PHE A 47 -22.46 10.31 -5.28
N PHE A 48 -21.81 11.44 -5.54
CA PHE A 48 -20.52 11.74 -4.92
C PHE A 48 -20.61 11.90 -3.41
N ALA A 49 -21.70 12.47 -2.88
CA ALA A 49 -21.90 12.60 -1.43
C ALA A 49 -21.96 11.23 -0.73
N VAL A 50 -22.64 10.23 -1.32
CA VAL A 50 -22.70 8.87 -0.78
C VAL A 50 -21.30 8.23 -0.78
N PHE A 51 -20.55 8.35 -1.88
CA PHE A 51 -19.18 7.82 -1.95
C PHE A 51 -18.24 8.49 -0.95
N CYS A 52 -18.35 9.80 -0.73
CA CYS A 52 -17.61 10.50 0.31
C CYS A 52 -17.94 9.96 1.71
N LEU A 53 -19.22 9.71 2.00
CA LEU A 53 -19.65 9.20 3.31
C LEU A 53 -19.16 7.76 3.53
N LEU A 54 -19.21 6.90 2.50
CA LEU A 54 -18.66 5.55 2.53
C LEU A 54 -17.13 5.57 2.75
N SER A 55 -16.42 6.46 2.05
CA SER A 55 -14.97 6.65 2.24
C SER A 55 -14.64 7.10 3.66
N PHE A 56 -15.44 8.00 4.24
CA PHE A 56 -15.27 8.45 5.61
C PHE A 56 -15.47 7.30 6.62
N VAL A 57 -16.55 6.53 6.48
CA VAL A 57 -16.84 5.37 7.34
C VAL A 57 -15.71 4.35 7.25
N TRP A 58 -15.29 3.99 6.03
CA TRP A 58 -14.18 3.05 5.83
C TRP A 58 -12.89 3.56 6.47
N THR A 59 -12.53 4.81 6.22
CA THR A 59 -11.31 5.41 6.76
C THR A 59 -11.33 5.43 8.29
N TYR A 60 -12.46 5.79 8.89
CA TYR A 60 -12.60 5.86 10.35
C TYR A 60 -12.41 4.49 11.05
N PHE A 61 -12.89 3.39 10.44
CA PHE A 61 -12.81 2.06 11.05
C PHE A 61 -11.55 1.27 10.69
N PHE A 62 -11.04 1.42 9.46
CA PHE A 62 -10.01 0.53 8.92
C PHE A 62 -8.63 1.17 8.75
N VAL A 63 -8.53 2.50 8.79
CA VAL A 63 -7.25 3.19 8.61
C VAL A 63 -6.72 3.64 9.98
N PRO A 64 -5.69 2.97 10.52
CA PRO A 64 -5.06 3.43 11.76
C PRO A 64 -4.34 4.76 11.53
N GLU A 65 -4.36 5.63 12.54
CA GLU A 65 -3.67 6.93 12.49
C GLU A 65 -2.15 6.73 12.35
N THR A 66 -1.58 7.27 11.26
CA THR A 66 -0.15 7.13 10.94
C THR A 66 0.69 8.34 11.41
N ARG A 67 0.07 9.41 11.88
CA ARG A 67 0.76 10.66 12.22
C ARG A 67 1.58 10.55 13.50
N GLY A 68 2.86 10.91 13.42
CA GLY A 68 3.78 10.95 14.57
C GLY A 68 4.44 9.62 14.91
N ARG A 69 4.32 8.60 14.06
CA ARG A 69 5.05 7.33 14.16
C ARG A 69 6.26 7.34 13.24
N THR A 70 7.39 6.81 13.71
CA THR A 70 8.57 6.58 12.86
C THR A 70 8.32 5.38 11.94
N LEU A 71 9.01 5.32 10.80
CA LEU A 71 8.91 4.21 9.83
C LEU A 71 9.10 2.83 10.51
N GLU A 72 10.02 2.73 11.46
CA GLU A 72 10.29 1.50 12.24
C GLU A 72 9.11 1.08 13.13
N GLN A 73 8.28 2.03 13.57
CA GLN A 73 7.08 1.72 14.35
C GLN A 73 5.89 1.31 13.49
N MET A 74 5.94 1.56 12.17
CA MET A 74 4.86 1.19 11.25
C MET A 74 4.78 -0.33 11.06
N ASP A 75 5.90 -1.04 11.11
CA ASP A 75 5.92 -2.52 11.07
C ASP A 75 5.11 -3.13 12.23
N HIS A 76 5.18 -2.52 13.43
CA HIS A 76 4.38 -2.93 14.58
C HIS A 76 2.90 -2.55 14.46
N VAL A 77 2.58 -1.43 13.82
CA VAL A 77 1.19 -0.95 13.63
C VAL A 77 0.46 -1.84 12.62
N PHE A 78 1.13 -2.23 11.54
CA PHE A 78 0.54 -3.06 10.48
C PHE A 78 0.75 -4.56 10.68
N LYS A 79 1.49 -4.97 11.74
CA LYS A 79 1.84 -6.38 12.04
C LYS A 79 2.35 -7.08 10.78
N ASP A 80 3.45 -6.57 10.23
CA ASP A 80 3.96 -7.07 8.95
C ASP A 80 4.59 -8.46 9.07
N ILE A 81 3.74 -9.48 8.97
CA ILE A 81 4.09 -10.90 8.94
C ILE A 81 5.02 -11.24 7.75
N GLY A 82 5.11 -10.35 6.75
CA GLY A 82 6.00 -10.51 5.60
C GLY A 82 7.45 -10.10 5.87
N SER A 83 7.66 -9.15 6.77
CA SER A 83 8.99 -8.62 7.10
C SER A 83 9.85 -9.67 7.84
N GLU A 84 9.25 -10.38 8.80
CA GLU A 84 9.93 -11.45 9.57
C GLU A 84 10.44 -12.59 8.67
N ALA A 85 9.62 -13.04 7.70
CA ALA A 85 10.00 -14.10 6.78
C ALA A 85 11.08 -13.67 5.76
N GLU A 86 11.13 -12.39 5.40
CA GLU A 86 12.20 -11.84 4.56
C GLU A 86 13.49 -11.60 5.32
N GLU A 87 13.42 -11.14 6.57
CA GLU A 87 14.57 -10.99 7.45
C GLU A 87 15.24 -12.35 7.70
N GLU A 88 14.45 -13.39 7.98
CA GLU A 88 14.95 -14.77 8.07
C GLU A 88 15.60 -15.28 6.78
N ARG A 89 15.09 -14.87 5.61
CA ARG A 89 15.70 -15.22 4.32
C ARG A 89 17.01 -14.51 4.11
N ARG A 90 17.08 -13.21 4.41
CA ARG A 90 18.30 -12.41 4.31
C ARG A 90 19.39 -12.95 5.23
N ASP A 91 19.05 -13.23 6.49
CA ASP A 91 19.96 -13.82 7.48
C ASP A 91 20.49 -15.20 7.07
N ARG A 92 19.69 -15.98 6.35
CA ARG A 92 20.12 -17.30 5.85
C ARG A 92 21.11 -17.15 4.71
N ILE A 93 20.83 -16.25 3.76
CA ILE A 93 21.72 -15.97 2.63
C ILE A 93 23.04 -15.39 3.10
N GLU A 94 23.03 -14.46 4.06
CA GLU A 94 24.26 -13.88 4.62
C GLU A 94 25.12 -14.93 5.32
N ARG A 95 24.50 -15.85 6.07
CA ARG A 95 25.22 -16.99 6.67
C ARG A 95 25.79 -17.94 5.63
N GLU A 96 25.04 -18.24 4.57
CA GLU A 96 25.53 -19.10 3.49
C GLU A 96 26.70 -18.48 2.73
N ILE A 97 26.67 -17.17 2.48
CA ILE A 97 27.78 -16.44 1.82
C ILE A 97 29.01 -16.43 2.74
N ALA A 98 28.84 -16.10 4.03
CA ALA A 98 29.95 -16.08 4.99
C ALA A 98 30.64 -17.45 5.13
N MET A 99 29.85 -18.54 5.15
CA MET A 99 30.38 -19.91 5.20
C MET A 99 31.15 -20.29 3.92
N LYS A 100 30.66 -19.87 2.75
CA LYS A 100 31.33 -20.11 1.46
C LYS A 100 32.66 -19.35 1.37
N ASP A 101 32.68 -18.09 1.77
CA ASP A 101 33.89 -17.28 1.82
C ASP A 101 34.93 -17.94 2.75
N GLN A 102 34.55 -18.35 3.97
CA GLN A 102 35.48 -19.05 4.88
C GLN A 102 36.03 -20.35 4.31
N GLN A 103 35.23 -21.07 3.52
CA GLN A 103 35.64 -22.33 2.89
C GLN A 103 36.57 -22.11 1.68
N GLU A 104 36.45 -20.96 1.01
CA GLU A 104 37.34 -20.54 -0.08
C GLU A 104 38.72 -20.09 0.43
N TYR A 105 38.80 -19.41 1.58
CA TYR A 105 40.08 -19.04 2.21
C TYR A 105 40.83 -20.22 2.87
N ALA A 106 40.14 -21.34 3.10
CA ALA A 106 40.71 -22.52 3.74
C ALA A 106 41.32 -23.54 2.74
N ASN A 107 41.21 -23.28 1.43
CA ASN A 107 41.82 -24.05 0.34
C ASN A 107 42.98 -23.27 -0.29
#